data_AF-A0A964MRG3-F1
#
_entry.id   AF-A0A964MRG3-F1
#
_cell.length_a   1.000
_cell.length_b   1.000
_cell.length_c   1.000
_cell.angle_alpha   90.00
_cell.angle_beta   90.00
_cell.angle_gamma   90.00
#
_symmetry.space_group_name_H-M   'P 1'
#
loop_
_entity.id
_entity.type
_entity.pdbx_description
1 polymer ?
#
loop_
_entity_poly.entity_id
_entity_poly.type
_entity_poly.pdbx_seq_one_letter_code
_entity_poly.pdbx_strand_id
1 'polypeptide(L)'
;MANGSSDRFSGSSTRGGRDDRDRAQRPMVNRVPPHNLSAEESVLGSILLSREALDQIAELGLHVGHFYKPAHQHIFDAIRGLMATGNGVDVITVSDELRRAGLLEEIGGLPFLLGLQNSTPLVGNVARYTKIVMDTAALRRLIGVASEIAEIAYTEPDNVAKALDEAEARVFAVAEERVVDSTRQINELLITSIVELEKRFENKTSLAGVAT
;
A
#
# COMPACT_ATOMS: atom_id res chain seq x y z
N MET A 1 -16.91 69.95 -58.54
CA MET A 1 -15.71 70.72 -58.14
C MET A 1 -15.14 70.08 -56.90
N ALA A 2 -13.88 69.60 -57.00
CA ALA A 2 -12.81 69.45 -56.00
C ALA A 2 -13.10 68.95 -54.57
N ASN A 3 -12.21 68.27 -53.84
CA ASN A 3 -11.00 67.47 -54.06
C ASN A 3 -10.47 67.12 -52.64
N GLY A 4 -9.93 65.91 -52.44
CA GLY A 4 -8.88 65.57 -51.46
C GLY A 4 -9.17 65.63 -49.94
N SER A 5 -8.49 64.93 -49.04
CA SER A 5 -7.39 63.94 -49.12
C SER A 5 -7.23 63.28 -47.74
N SER A 6 -6.97 61.97 -47.75
CA SER A 6 -6.16 61.12 -46.84
C SER A 6 -5.57 61.68 -45.53
N ASP A 7 -5.69 60.92 -44.43
CA ASP A 7 -4.51 60.23 -43.84
C ASP A 7 -4.85 59.14 -42.79
N ARG A 8 -3.85 58.28 -42.55
CA ARG A 8 -3.86 56.89 -42.03
C ARG A 8 -3.65 56.79 -40.50
N PHE A 9 -4.16 55.71 -39.87
CA PHE A 9 -3.48 54.85 -38.85
C PHE A 9 -4.42 53.70 -38.44
N SER A 10 -4.21 52.42 -38.79
CA SER A 10 -3.31 51.42 -38.18
C SER A 10 -3.62 51.04 -36.71
N GLY A 11 -4.30 49.90 -36.51
CA GLY A 11 -3.77 48.83 -35.65
C GLY A 11 -4.50 48.47 -34.35
N SER A 12 -4.50 47.16 -34.07
CA SER A 12 -4.81 46.45 -32.81
C SER A 12 -6.29 46.28 -32.44
N SER A 13 -6.79 45.15 -31.94
CA SER A 13 -6.31 43.76 -31.86
C SER A 13 -7.46 42.95 -31.25
N THR A 14 -8.17 42.16 -32.05
CA THR A 14 -9.09 41.15 -31.54
C THR A 14 -8.27 39.96 -31.02
N ARG A 15 -8.09 39.84 -29.71
CA ARG A 15 -7.74 38.56 -29.08
C ARG A 15 -8.57 38.40 -27.82
N GLY A 16 -9.54 37.49 -27.92
CA GLY A 16 -10.39 37.06 -26.83
C GLY A 16 -9.54 36.67 -25.62
N GLY A 17 -9.89 37.26 -24.48
CA GLY A 17 -9.43 36.81 -23.18
C GLY A 17 -9.86 35.36 -23.02
N ARG A 18 -8.89 34.48 -22.88
CA ARG A 18 -9.09 33.09 -22.51
C ARG A 18 -9.80 33.07 -21.16
N ASP A 19 -10.87 32.31 -21.10
CA ASP A 19 -11.56 31.88 -19.89
C ASP A 19 -10.69 30.86 -19.11
N ASP A 20 -9.46 31.27 -18.76
CA ASP A 20 -8.51 30.46 -17.98
C ASP A 20 -8.85 30.48 -16.46
N ARG A 21 -9.97 31.11 -16.08
CA ARG A 21 -10.39 31.28 -14.67
C ARG A 21 -11.34 30.21 -14.14
N ASP A 22 -11.75 29.25 -14.98
CA ASP A 22 -12.68 28.17 -14.58
C ASP A 22 -12.00 26.82 -14.26
N ARG A 23 -10.68 26.83 -14.05
CA ARG A 23 -9.93 25.69 -13.47
C ARG A 23 -9.94 25.67 -11.94
N ALA A 24 -10.65 26.59 -11.29
CA ALA A 24 -10.72 26.67 -9.84
C ALA A 24 -11.57 25.52 -9.25
N GLN A 25 -10.90 24.71 -8.43
CA GLN A 25 -11.47 23.79 -7.43
C GLN A 25 -12.57 22.81 -7.91
N ARG A 26 -12.17 21.73 -8.60
CA ARG A 26 -12.94 20.48 -8.47
C ARG A 26 -12.76 19.98 -7.03
N PRO A 27 -13.82 19.92 -6.19
CA PRO A 27 -13.66 19.40 -4.83
C PRO A 27 -13.11 17.97 -4.92
N MET A 28 -12.05 17.68 -4.15
CA MET A 28 -11.48 16.33 -4.02
C MET A 28 -12.48 15.31 -3.42
N VAL A 29 -13.63 15.80 -2.96
CA VAL A 29 -14.67 15.14 -2.15
C VAL A 29 -15.37 13.96 -2.85
N ASN A 30 -15.10 13.71 -4.14
CA ASN A 30 -15.79 12.64 -4.89
C ASN A 30 -14.86 11.62 -5.59
N ARG A 31 -13.60 11.53 -5.18
CA ARG A 31 -12.66 10.52 -5.71
C ARG A 31 -12.56 9.34 -4.76
N VAL A 32 -12.81 8.14 -5.28
CA VAL A 32 -12.56 6.91 -4.53
C VAL A 32 -11.05 6.78 -4.33
N PRO A 33 -10.56 6.54 -3.09
CA PRO A 33 -9.14 6.34 -2.83
C PRO A 33 -8.56 5.21 -3.68
N PRO A 34 -7.29 5.27 -4.11
CA PRO A 34 -6.66 4.21 -4.90
C PRO A 34 -6.72 2.84 -4.21
N HIS A 35 -7.19 1.84 -4.94
CA HIS A 35 -7.31 0.47 -4.44
C HIS A 35 -7.33 -0.52 -5.61
N ASN A 36 -7.09 -1.79 -5.32
CA ASN A 36 -7.23 -2.87 -6.28
C ASN A 36 -7.78 -4.12 -5.58
N LEU A 37 -9.12 -4.27 -5.59
CA LEU A 37 -9.79 -5.38 -4.90
C LEU A 37 -9.38 -6.74 -5.46
N SER A 38 -9.19 -6.85 -6.78
CA SER A 38 -8.76 -8.12 -7.39
C SER A 38 -7.35 -8.53 -6.95
N ALA A 39 -6.45 -7.57 -6.73
CA ALA A 39 -5.14 -7.85 -6.16
C ALA A 39 -5.24 -8.28 -4.70
N GLU A 40 -6.07 -7.60 -3.90
CA GLU A 40 -6.32 -7.99 -2.50
C GLU A 40 -6.90 -9.41 -2.39
N GLU A 41 -7.90 -9.74 -3.20
CA GLU A 41 -8.51 -11.06 -3.25
C GLU A 41 -7.50 -12.13 -3.67
N SER A 42 -6.67 -11.83 -4.67
CA SER A 42 -5.61 -12.74 -5.13
C SER A 42 -4.55 -12.99 -4.06
N VAL A 43 -4.19 -11.97 -3.26
CA VAL A 43 -3.24 -12.10 -2.15
C VAL A 43 -3.82 -13.01 -1.07
N LEU A 44 -5.03 -12.71 -0.59
CA LEU A 44 -5.67 -13.49 0.46
C LEU A 44 -5.93 -14.93 0.03
N GLY A 45 -6.44 -15.15 -1.17
CA GLY A 45 -6.68 -16.49 -1.66
C GLY A 45 -5.39 -17.28 -1.90
N SER A 46 -4.29 -16.62 -2.30
CA SER A 46 -2.97 -17.27 -2.38
C SER A 46 -2.48 -17.77 -1.02
N ILE A 47 -2.63 -16.95 0.03
CA ILE A 47 -2.29 -17.35 1.42
C ILE A 47 -3.12 -18.57 1.85
N LEU A 48 -4.42 -18.54 1.57
CA LEU A 48 -5.33 -19.61 1.95
C LEU A 48 -5.06 -20.93 1.19
N LEU A 49 -4.32 -20.90 0.09
CA LEU A 49 -4.00 -22.07 -0.74
C LEU A 49 -2.60 -22.63 -0.49
N SER A 50 -1.64 -21.80 -0.06
CA SER A 50 -0.22 -22.18 0.00
C SER A 50 0.50 -21.52 1.16
N ARG A 51 1.20 -22.34 1.93
CA ARG A 51 2.10 -21.88 3.00
C ARG A 51 3.28 -21.09 2.45
N GLU A 52 3.79 -21.46 1.28
CA GLU A 52 4.88 -20.75 0.61
C GLU A 52 4.49 -19.31 0.25
N ALA A 53 3.23 -19.09 -0.15
CA ALA A 53 2.72 -17.75 -0.42
C ALA A 53 2.67 -16.88 0.85
N LEU A 54 2.35 -17.50 2.00
CA LEU A 54 2.35 -16.85 3.30
C LEU A 54 3.76 -16.40 3.71
N ASP A 55 4.76 -17.27 3.55
CA ASP A 55 6.15 -16.97 3.85
C ASP A 55 6.67 -15.81 2.98
N GLN A 56 6.36 -15.81 1.68
CA GLN A 56 6.73 -14.72 0.77
C GLN A 56 6.10 -13.37 1.15
N ILE A 57 4.83 -13.38 1.56
CA ILE A 57 4.14 -12.15 1.97
C ILE A 57 4.72 -11.60 3.28
N ALA A 58 5.11 -12.48 4.20
CA ALA A 58 5.75 -12.09 5.45
C ALA A 58 7.09 -11.39 5.22
N GLU A 59 7.84 -11.79 4.17
CA GLU A 59 9.08 -11.12 3.76
C GLU A 59 8.86 -9.76 3.09
N LEU A 60 7.69 -9.53 2.51
CA LEU A 60 7.32 -8.28 1.80
C LEU A 60 6.66 -7.23 2.71
N GLY A 61 6.62 -7.45 4.04
CA GLY A 61 6.10 -6.45 4.98
C GLY A 61 4.64 -6.08 4.77
N LEU A 62 3.80 -7.02 4.31
CA LEU A 62 2.37 -6.76 4.18
C LEU A 62 1.72 -6.62 5.56
N HIS A 63 0.94 -5.57 5.75
CA HIS A 63 0.24 -5.26 7.00
C HIS A 63 -1.26 -5.06 6.76
N VAL A 64 -2.04 -5.17 7.83
CA VAL A 64 -3.51 -5.03 7.80
C VAL A 64 -3.93 -3.71 7.15
N GLY A 65 -3.26 -2.60 7.47
CA GLY A 65 -3.55 -1.27 6.90
C GLY A 65 -3.32 -1.14 5.38
N HIS A 66 -2.65 -2.12 4.74
CA HIS A 66 -2.45 -2.10 3.28
C HIS A 66 -3.72 -2.49 2.51
N PHE A 67 -4.65 -3.21 3.12
CA PHE A 67 -5.92 -3.55 2.48
C PHE A 67 -6.88 -2.36 2.51
N TYR A 68 -7.58 -2.10 1.40
CA TYR A 68 -8.59 -1.06 1.32
C TYR A 68 -9.91 -1.52 1.95
N LYS A 69 -10.31 -2.77 1.72
CA LYS A 69 -11.61 -3.27 2.18
C LYS A 69 -11.52 -3.76 3.63
N PRO A 70 -12.38 -3.29 4.55
CA PRO A 70 -12.37 -3.73 5.95
C PRO A 70 -12.47 -5.25 6.12
N ALA A 71 -13.32 -5.91 5.32
CA ALA A 71 -13.41 -7.37 5.33
C ALA A 71 -12.06 -8.05 5.06
N HIS A 72 -11.26 -7.53 4.13
CA HIS A 72 -9.93 -8.06 3.82
C HIS A 72 -8.93 -7.77 4.94
N GLN A 73 -9.06 -6.62 5.62
CA GLN A 73 -8.29 -6.29 6.82
C GLN A 73 -8.53 -7.32 7.92
N HIS A 74 -9.80 -7.63 8.24
CA HIS A 74 -10.16 -8.63 9.26
C HIS A 74 -9.62 -10.02 8.92
N ILE A 75 -9.72 -10.44 7.65
CA ILE A 75 -9.17 -11.73 7.21
C ILE A 75 -7.66 -11.79 7.40
N PHE A 76 -6.95 -10.73 6.98
CA PHE A 76 -5.49 -10.70 7.12
C PHE A 76 -5.05 -10.62 8.59
N ASP A 77 -5.80 -9.93 9.44
CA ASP A 77 -5.54 -9.88 10.87
C ASP A 77 -5.69 -11.26 11.54
N ALA A 78 -6.75 -11.99 11.20
CA ALA A 78 -6.94 -13.37 11.65
C ALA A 78 -5.80 -14.29 11.19
N ILE A 79 -5.37 -14.15 9.92
CA ILE A 79 -4.20 -14.86 9.39
C ILE A 79 -2.94 -14.57 10.22
N ARG A 80 -2.68 -13.29 10.54
CA ARG A 80 -1.53 -12.90 11.37
C ARG A 80 -1.61 -13.47 12.79
N GLY A 81 -2.80 -13.53 13.38
CA GLY A 81 -3.01 -14.16 14.70
C GLY A 81 -2.68 -15.66 14.68
N LEU A 82 -3.12 -16.37 13.64
CA LEU A 82 -2.81 -17.78 13.44
C LEU A 82 -1.29 -18.00 13.23
N MET A 83 -0.64 -17.15 12.44
CA MET A 83 0.82 -17.20 12.27
C MET A 83 1.57 -17.01 13.59
N ALA A 84 1.17 -16.03 14.40
CA ALA A 84 1.82 -15.74 15.68
C ALA A 84 1.72 -16.89 16.68
N THR A 85 0.64 -17.68 16.58
CA THR A 85 0.41 -18.85 17.43
C THR A 85 1.00 -20.15 16.84
N GLY A 86 1.62 -20.09 15.66
CA GLY A 86 2.18 -21.24 14.97
C GLY A 86 1.13 -22.21 14.41
N ASN A 87 -0.12 -21.77 14.31
CA ASN A 87 -1.21 -22.56 13.76
C ASN A 87 -1.16 -22.56 12.22
N GLY A 88 -1.67 -23.65 11.62
CA GLY A 88 -1.86 -23.71 10.17
C GLY A 88 -2.83 -22.63 9.70
N VAL A 89 -2.56 -22.06 8.53
CA VAL A 89 -3.42 -21.06 7.89
C VAL A 89 -4.10 -21.71 6.69
N ASP A 90 -5.41 -21.86 6.80
CA ASP A 90 -6.30 -22.37 5.76
C ASP A 90 -7.71 -21.79 5.97
N VAL A 91 -8.63 -22.06 5.04
CA VAL A 91 -9.98 -21.51 5.10
C VAL A 91 -10.72 -21.90 6.39
N ILE A 92 -10.55 -23.12 6.88
CA ILE A 92 -11.25 -23.60 8.07
C ILE A 92 -10.71 -22.91 9.32
N THR A 93 -9.39 -22.89 9.49
CA THR A 93 -8.73 -22.24 10.64
C THR A 93 -9.01 -20.74 10.67
N VAL A 94 -8.90 -20.06 9.53
CA VAL A 94 -9.25 -18.62 9.43
C VAL A 94 -10.73 -18.38 9.71
N SER A 95 -11.62 -19.25 9.23
CA SER A 95 -13.06 -19.11 9.52
C SER A 95 -13.38 -19.27 11.01
N ASP A 96 -12.68 -20.17 11.71
CA ASP A 96 -12.88 -20.38 13.15
C ASP A 96 -12.37 -19.17 13.94
N GLU A 97 -11.21 -18.64 13.57
CA GLU A 97 -10.66 -17.44 14.21
C GLU A 97 -11.58 -16.22 14.04
N LEU A 98 -12.08 -16.00 12.82
CA LEU A 98 -13.05 -14.93 12.54
C LEU A 98 -14.38 -15.13 13.25
N ARG A 99 -14.81 -16.39 13.45
CA ARG A 99 -16.03 -16.71 14.21
C ARG A 99 -15.84 -16.39 15.68
N ARG A 100 -14.71 -16.74 16.27
CA ARG A 100 -14.37 -16.41 17.66
C ARG A 100 -14.33 -14.90 17.90
N ALA A 101 -13.84 -14.14 16.91
CA ALA A 101 -13.84 -12.69 16.92
C ALA A 101 -15.23 -12.05 16.64
N GLY A 102 -16.25 -12.84 16.27
CA GLY A 102 -17.58 -12.32 15.93
C GLY A 102 -17.65 -11.62 14.56
N LEU A 103 -16.63 -11.76 13.71
CA LEU A 103 -16.49 -11.04 12.44
C LEU A 103 -16.85 -11.89 11.21
N LEU A 104 -17.00 -13.22 11.36
CA LEU A 104 -17.22 -14.13 10.24
C LEU A 104 -18.48 -13.77 9.41
N GLU A 105 -19.59 -13.45 10.07
CA GLU A 105 -20.83 -13.11 9.37
C GLU A 105 -20.74 -11.75 8.67
N GLU A 106 -20.00 -10.79 9.24
CA GLU A 106 -19.82 -9.45 8.67
C GLU A 106 -19.06 -9.48 7.33
N ILE A 107 -18.11 -10.40 7.18
CA ILE A 107 -17.35 -10.54 5.93
C ILE A 107 -18.09 -11.35 4.85
N GLY A 108 -19.27 -11.91 5.15
CA GLY A 108 -20.04 -12.76 4.23
C GLY A 108 -19.91 -14.26 4.47
N GLY A 109 -19.37 -14.67 5.62
CA GLY A 109 -19.31 -16.06 6.06
C GLY A 109 -18.25 -16.91 5.37
N LEU A 110 -18.30 -18.22 5.65
CA LEU A 110 -17.43 -19.22 5.03
C LEU A 110 -17.46 -19.19 3.48
N PRO A 111 -18.62 -18.96 2.80
CA PRO A 111 -18.65 -18.89 1.35
C PRO A 111 -17.77 -17.77 0.77
N PHE A 112 -17.61 -16.65 1.48
CA PHE A 112 -16.75 -15.56 1.03
C PHE A 112 -15.27 -16.00 0.99
N LEU A 113 -14.79 -16.68 2.04
CA LEU A 113 -13.42 -17.20 2.10
C LEU A 113 -13.15 -18.25 1.02
N LEU A 114 -14.10 -19.14 0.77
CA LEU A 114 -14.02 -20.10 -0.34
C LEU A 114 -14.01 -19.39 -1.71
N GLY A 115 -14.75 -18.28 -1.83
CA GLY A 115 -14.72 -17.41 -2.99
C GLY A 115 -13.31 -16.88 -3.29
N LEU A 116 -12.58 -16.43 -2.26
CA LEU A 116 -11.21 -15.92 -2.40
C LEU A 116 -10.24 -16.98 -2.93
N GLN A 117 -10.33 -18.23 -2.45
CA GLN A 117 -9.53 -19.33 -3.00
C GLN A 117 -9.85 -19.54 -4.48
N ASN A 118 -11.13 -19.58 -4.84
CA ASN A 118 -11.57 -19.87 -6.21
C ASN A 118 -11.28 -18.73 -7.20
N SER A 119 -11.19 -17.48 -6.73
CA SER A 119 -10.87 -16.32 -7.56
C SER A 119 -9.37 -16.09 -7.75
N THR A 120 -8.51 -16.88 -7.09
CA THR A 120 -7.06 -16.71 -7.15
C THR A 120 -6.50 -17.24 -8.49
N PRO A 121 -5.95 -16.38 -9.36
CA PRO A 121 -5.54 -16.81 -10.70
C PRO A 121 -4.30 -17.72 -10.68
N LEU A 122 -3.26 -17.30 -9.97
CA LEU A 122 -2.02 -18.06 -9.83
C LEU A 122 -1.28 -17.68 -8.54
N VAL A 123 -1.14 -18.66 -7.65
CA VAL A 123 -0.46 -18.50 -6.34
C VAL A 123 0.98 -18.02 -6.49
N GLY A 124 1.72 -18.51 -7.50
CA GLY A 124 3.11 -18.11 -7.72
C GLY A 124 3.34 -16.63 -8.04
N ASN A 125 2.28 -15.87 -8.36
CA ASN A 125 2.36 -14.42 -8.61
C ASN A 125 2.05 -13.57 -7.37
N VAL A 126 1.95 -14.18 -6.17
CA VAL A 126 1.55 -13.50 -4.94
C VAL A 126 2.39 -12.26 -4.63
N ALA A 127 3.70 -12.30 -4.86
CA ALA A 127 4.59 -11.15 -4.65
C ALA A 127 4.20 -9.95 -5.54
N ARG A 128 3.78 -10.20 -6.78
CA ARG A 128 3.33 -9.15 -7.70
C ARG A 128 2.01 -8.53 -7.23
N TYR A 129 1.05 -9.34 -6.80
CA TYR A 129 -0.23 -8.83 -6.30
C TYR A 129 -0.04 -8.05 -4.98
N THR A 130 0.81 -8.55 -4.10
CA THR A 130 1.19 -7.89 -2.83
C THR A 130 1.76 -6.50 -3.09
N LYS A 131 2.68 -6.38 -4.05
CA LYS A 131 3.23 -5.09 -4.46
C LYS A 131 2.15 -4.12 -4.94
N ILE A 132 1.18 -4.56 -5.73
CA ILE A 132 0.06 -3.72 -6.18
C ILE A 132 -0.75 -3.20 -4.97
N VAL A 133 -1.05 -4.07 -4.00
CA VAL A 133 -1.78 -3.69 -2.78
C VAL A 133 -0.99 -2.63 -2.01
N MET A 134 0.30 -2.85 -1.78
CA MET A 134 1.18 -1.90 -1.08
C MET A 134 1.32 -0.56 -1.82
N ASP A 135 1.49 -0.58 -3.15
CA ASP A 135 1.57 0.64 -3.96
C ASP A 135 0.28 1.46 -3.84
N THR A 136 -0.89 0.81 -3.90
CA THR A 136 -2.17 1.53 -3.71
C THR A 136 -2.35 2.04 -2.28
N ALA A 137 -1.88 1.30 -1.27
CA ALA A 137 -1.90 1.75 0.13
C ALA A 137 -1.03 2.99 0.35
N ALA A 138 0.18 3.01 -0.23
CA ALA A 138 1.06 4.18 -0.19
C ALA A 138 0.41 5.41 -0.82
N LEU A 139 -0.28 5.24 -1.95
CA LEU A 139 -1.04 6.33 -2.56
C LEU A 139 -2.20 6.81 -1.68
N ARG A 140 -2.91 5.92 -0.99
CA ARG A 140 -3.96 6.31 -0.03
C ARG A 140 -3.39 7.11 1.14
N ARG A 141 -2.27 6.67 1.71
CA ARG A 141 -1.58 7.41 2.79
C ARG A 141 -1.12 8.79 2.33
N LEU A 142 -0.54 8.88 1.13
CA LEU A 142 -0.13 10.15 0.55
C LEU A 142 -1.30 11.14 0.42
N ILE A 143 -2.47 10.65 0.02
CA ILE A 143 -3.70 11.47 -0.03
C ILE A 143 -4.08 11.95 1.37
N GLY A 144 -4.05 11.06 2.37
CA GLY A 144 -4.32 11.42 3.78
C GLY A 144 -3.39 12.52 4.29
N VAL A 145 -2.08 12.36 4.08
CA VAL A 145 -1.08 13.36 4.46
C VAL A 145 -1.29 14.68 3.72
N ALA A 146 -1.60 14.65 2.43
CA ALA A 146 -1.89 15.87 1.68
C ALA A 146 -3.13 16.61 2.24
N SER A 147 -4.16 15.87 2.66
CA SER A 147 -5.32 16.45 3.34
C SER A 147 -4.97 17.06 4.69
N GLU A 148 -4.18 16.37 5.51
CA GLU A 148 -3.72 16.90 6.81
C GLU A 148 -2.87 18.17 6.65
N ILE A 149 -1.97 18.21 5.65
CA ILE A 149 -1.17 19.40 5.35
C ILE A 149 -2.06 20.56 4.91
N ALA A 150 -3.09 20.29 4.11
CA ALA A 150 -4.06 21.31 3.72
C ALA A 150 -4.81 21.86 4.95
N GLU A 151 -5.22 21.01 5.89
CA GLU A 151 -5.86 21.43 7.14
C GLU A 151 -4.93 22.32 7.99
N ILE A 152 -3.64 21.95 8.12
CA ILE A 152 -2.65 22.80 8.80
C ILE A 152 -2.61 24.20 8.17
N ALA A 153 -2.59 24.28 6.83
CA ALA A 153 -2.59 25.58 6.14
C ALA A 153 -3.88 26.39 6.37
N TYR A 154 -5.05 25.73 6.42
CA TYR A 154 -6.33 26.39 6.68
C TYR A 154 -6.48 26.90 8.12
N THR A 155 -5.73 26.36 9.09
CA THR A 155 -5.75 26.87 10.47
C THR A 155 -5.03 28.22 10.66
N GLU A 156 -4.35 28.73 9.62
CA GLU A 156 -3.58 29.98 9.66
C GLU A 156 -2.64 30.09 10.89
N PRO A 157 -1.68 29.15 11.05
CA PRO A 157 -0.87 29.07 12.25
C PRO A 157 0.05 30.29 12.42
N ASP A 158 0.13 30.82 13.65
CA ASP A 158 1.00 31.96 13.99
C ASP A 158 2.49 31.70 13.70
N ASN A 159 2.92 30.43 13.82
CA ASN A 159 4.28 30.00 13.52
C ASN A 159 4.31 29.18 12.23
N VAL A 160 4.49 29.87 11.11
CA VAL A 160 4.56 29.27 9.76
C VAL A 160 5.75 28.30 9.62
N ALA A 161 6.90 28.59 10.24
CA ALA A 161 8.07 27.72 10.15
C ALA A 161 7.78 26.34 10.75
N LYS A 162 7.17 26.31 11.95
CA LYS A 162 6.78 25.05 12.60
C LYS A 162 5.76 24.26 11.77
N ALA A 163 4.83 24.95 11.10
CA ALA A 163 3.85 24.30 10.24
C ALA A 163 4.49 23.65 8.99
N LEU A 164 5.51 24.29 8.40
CA LEU A 164 6.28 23.72 7.31
C LEU A 164 7.11 22.51 7.75
N ASP A 165 7.76 22.59 8.90
CA ASP A 165 8.52 21.47 9.48
C ASP A 165 7.61 20.25 9.72
N GLU A 166 6.39 20.47 10.23
CA GLU A 166 5.41 19.41 10.43
C GLU A 166 4.95 18.79 9.10
N ALA A 167 4.74 19.60 8.07
CA ALA A 167 4.39 19.11 6.74
C ALA A 167 5.51 18.27 6.13
N GLU A 168 6.77 18.70 6.23
CA GLU A 168 7.93 17.92 5.78
C GLU A 168 8.02 16.57 6.50
N ALA A 169 7.88 16.57 7.83
CA ALA A 169 7.90 15.34 8.62
C ALA A 169 6.81 14.35 8.19
N ARG A 170 5.58 14.83 7.92
CA ARG A 170 4.48 13.98 7.47
C ARG A 170 4.72 13.40 6.07
N VAL A 171 5.23 14.19 5.13
CA VAL A 171 5.57 13.69 3.78
C VAL A 171 6.70 12.66 3.87
N PHE A 172 7.70 12.91 4.70
CA PHE A 172 8.82 12.00 4.91
C PHE A 172 8.37 10.65 5.47
N ALA A 173 7.43 10.63 6.43
CA ALA A 173 6.88 9.40 7.00
C ALA A 173 6.23 8.47 5.94
N VAL A 174 5.58 9.03 4.92
CA VAL A 174 5.00 8.25 3.80
C VAL A 174 6.09 7.57 2.96
N ALA A 175 7.24 8.22 2.80
CA ALA A 175 8.37 7.68 2.06
C ALA A 175 9.12 6.59 2.86
N GLU A 176 9.24 6.76 4.18
CA GLU A 176 9.99 5.86 5.06
C GLU A 176 9.32 4.49 5.20
N GLU A 177 7.98 4.39 5.22
CA GLU A 177 7.27 3.11 5.28
C GLU A 177 7.57 2.19 4.07
N ARG A 178 8.08 2.75 2.96
CA ARG A 178 8.60 1.97 1.82
C ARG A 178 9.99 1.39 2.05
N VAL A 179 10.74 1.93 3.01
CA VAL A 179 12.15 1.65 3.31
C VAL A 179 12.30 0.73 4.53
N VAL A 180 11.35 0.74 5.48
CA VAL A 180 11.41 -0.03 6.74
C VAL A 180 11.60 -1.55 6.51
N ASP A 181 11.22 -2.10 5.36
CA ASP A 181 11.41 -3.51 5.03
C ASP A 181 12.85 -3.91 4.66
N SER A 182 13.73 -2.93 4.39
CA SER A 182 15.15 -3.19 4.09
C SER A 182 16.06 -3.08 5.32
N THR A 183 15.51 -2.71 6.48
CA THR A 183 16.24 -2.60 7.75
C THR A 183 15.89 -3.75 8.68
N ARG A 184 16.13 -5.00 8.27
CA ARG A 184 16.36 -6.05 9.26
C ARG A 184 17.58 -5.64 10.07
N GLN A 185 17.45 -5.54 11.39
CA GLN A 185 18.59 -5.18 12.24
C GLN A 185 19.70 -6.22 12.00
N ILE A 186 20.94 -5.75 11.78
CA ILE A 186 22.13 -6.62 11.63
C ILE A 186 22.16 -7.68 12.74
N ASN A 187 21.72 -7.32 13.95
CA ASN A 187 21.66 -8.20 15.10
C ASN A 187 20.77 -9.44 14.89
N GLU A 188 19.62 -9.29 14.21
CA GLU A 188 18.71 -10.41 13.92
C GLU A 188 19.27 -11.32 12.81
N LEU A 189 19.93 -10.72 11.80
CA LEU A 189 20.63 -11.46 10.74
C LEU A 189 21.85 -12.22 11.28
N LEU A 190 22.57 -11.66 12.25
CA LEU A 190 23.71 -12.30 12.90
C LEU A 190 23.28 -13.53 13.71
N ILE A 191 22.19 -13.43 14.48
CA ILE A 191 21.67 -14.58 15.25
C ILE A 191 21.24 -15.69 14.29
N THR A 192 20.51 -15.34 13.22
CA THR A 192 20.07 -16.32 12.22
C THR A 192 21.26 -16.98 11.52
N SER A 193 22.29 -16.19 11.17
CA SER A 193 23.52 -16.69 10.55
C SER A 193 24.35 -17.58 11.49
N ILE A 194 24.38 -17.27 12.79
CA ILE A 194 25.03 -18.11 13.81
C ILE A 194 24.33 -19.47 13.90
N VAL A 195 23.00 -19.49 13.93
CA VAL A 195 22.22 -20.73 14.01
C VAL A 195 22.39 -21.58 12.74
N GLU A 196 22.49 -20.96 11.58
CA GLU A 196 22.83 -21.67 10.33
C GLU A 196 24.26 -22.22 10.33
N LEU A 197 25.23 -21.46 10.84
CA LEU A 197 26.61 -21.92 10.99
C LEU A 197 26.71 -23.08 11.98
N GLU A 198 26.01 -23.02 13.10
CA GLU A 198 25.94 -24.09 14.09
C GLU A 198 25.32 -25.35 13.50
N LYS A 199 24.18 -25.24 12.78
CA LYS A 199 23.57 -26.37 12.07
C LYS A 199 24.51 -26.99 11.02
N ARG A 200 25.30 -26.18 10.30
CA ARG A 200 26.29 -26.67 9.33
C ARG A 200 27.52 -27.27 10.00
N PHE A 201 27.88 -26.79 11.19
CA PHE A 201 29.01 -27.29 11.96
C PHE A 201 28.67 -28.61 12.69
N GLU A 202 27.45 -28.74 13.21
CA GLU A 202 26.94 -29.97 13.83
C GLU A 202 26.76 -31.09 12.78
N ASN A 203 26.32 -30.73 11.57
CA ASN A 203 26.29 -31.62 10.42
C ASN A 203 27.70 -31.75 9.79
N LYS A 204 28.67 -32.26 10.57
CA LYS A 204 30.02 -32.61 10.10
C LYS A 204 29.97 -33.64 8.96
N THR A 205 29.70 -33.22 7.73
CA THR A 205 30.20 -33.92 6.53
C THR A 205 30.20 -33.03 5.30
N SER A 206 31.39 -32.95 4.69
CA SER A 206 31.70 -32.58 3.30
C SER A 206 31.67 -31.09 2.93
N LEU A 207 32.85 -30.48 3.12
CA LEU A 207 33.49 -29.47 2.24
C LEU A 207 32.54 -28.78 1.23
N ALA A 208 32.00 -27.62 1.61
CA ALA A 208 31.33 -26.70 0.68
C ALA A 208 32.38 -25.92 -0.14
N GLY A 209 33.17 -26.64 -0.94
CA GLY A 209 34.08 -26.07 -1.92
C GLY A 209 34.07 -26.93 -3.17
N VAL A 210 34.14 -26.31 -4.34
CA VAL A 210 34.53 -27.01 -5.56
C VAL A 210 36.01 -27.38 -5.43
N ALA A 211 36.31 -28.68 -5.49
CA ALA A 211 37.69 -29.15 -5.60
C ALA A 211 38.25 -28.74 -6.97
N THR A 212 39.27 -27.89 -6.98
CA THR A 212 40.11 -27.62 -8.16
C THR A 212 41.26 -28.63 -8.23
#